data_AF-A0A2P7EAY4-F1
#
_entry.id   AF-A0A2P7EAY4-F1
#
_cell.length_a   1.000
_cell.length_b   1.000
_cell.length_c   1.000
_cell.angle_alpha   90.00
_cell.angle_beta   90.00
_cell.angle_gamma   90.00
#
_symmetry.space_group_name_H-M   'P 1'
#
loop_
_entity.id
_entity.type
_entity.pdbx_description
1 polymer ?
#
loop_
_entity_poly.entity_id
_entity_poly.type
_entity_poly.pdbx_seq_one_letter_code
_entity_poly.pdbx_strand_id
1 'polypeptide(L)'
;MSSTVFVSYSSVDASLANSIYNYLNQHGIRALKAPEDIRPGQDWASSIAAMIDNATHMVLIWTSGSMASKEVAKELTLAMQSNTVIIPFQVEDLAPAGAWRYHLANLHWLQAHNTDHNTACQSLLEQIKGIQPAAKPVPTKRGTKGAGALIALMISFGVLLLNLLALVVGVWFGLSQPILQNGIATLIGTVYRAIPPLSMGLYVAALVLAITSLVRHRGNKTQAIWSIVLTAVQLLAYGVGAATGILPR
;
A
#
# COMPACT_ATOMS: atom_id res chain seq x y z
N MET A 1 -37.73 -8.31 4.66
CA MET A 1 -36.30 -8.13 5.02
C MET A 1 -36.11 -8.72 6.41
N SER A 2 -35.05 -9.48 6.66
CA SER A 2 -34.76 -9.99 8.00
C SER A 2 -34.16 -8.89 8.87
N SER A 3 -34.79 -8.55 9.99
CA SER A 3 -34.22 -7.62 10.96
C SER A 3 -33.03 -8.28 11.66
N THR A 4 -31.89 -7.59 11.66
CA THR A 4 -30.70 -7.99 12.44
C THR A 4 -30.55 -7.01 13.59
N VAL A 5 -30.45 -7.51 14.81
CA VAL A 5 -30.48 -6.71 16.03
C VAL A 5 -29.15 -6.86 16.76
N PHE A 6 -28.47 -5.75 17.03
CA PHE A 6 -27.32 -5.74 17.92
C PHE A 6 -27.77 -5.45 19.35
N VAL A 7 -27.41 -6.32 20.30
CA VAL A 7 -27.72 -6.14 21.72
C VAL A 7 -26.50 -5.52 22.40
N SER A 8 -26.59 -4.23 22.76
CA SER A 8 -25.55 -3.49 23.47
C SER A 8 -25.84 -3.50 24.97
N TYR A 9 -24.87 -3.95 25.76
CA TYR A 9 -25.02 -4.18 27.20
C TYR A 9 -23.67 -4.10 27.91
N SER A 10 -23.69 -3.82 29.22
CA SER A 10 -22.49 -3.92 30.05
C SER A 10 -22.21 -5.36 30.44
N SER A 11 -20.94 -5.75 30.59
CA SER A 11 -20.57 -7.14 30.94
C SER A 11 -21.21 -7.64 32.23
N VAL A 12 -21.54 -6.75 33.17
CA VAL A 12 -22.26 -7.08 34.42
C VAL A 12 -23.71 -7.51 34.17
N ASP A 13 -24.30 -7.10 33.04
CA ASP A 13 -25.68 -7.38 32.64
C ASP A 13 -25.81 -8.58 31.70
N ALA A 14 -24.76 -9.42 31.61
CA ALA A 14 -24.68 -10.53 30.66
C ALA A 14 -25.85 -11.52 30.77
N SER A 15 -26.35 -11.78 31.98
CA SER A 15 -27.51 -12.66 32.18
C SER A 15 -28.77 -12.12 31.50
N LEU A 16 -29.04 -10.82 31.69
CA LEU A 16 -30.18 -10.14 31.06
C LEU A 16 -30.03 -10.08 29.54
N ALA A 17 -28.83 -9.75 29.05
CA ALA A 17 -28.53 -9.71 27.63
C ALA A 17 -28.70 -11.09 26.95
N ASN A 18 -28.27 -12.17 27.63
CA ASN A 18 -28.46 -13.54 27.15
C ASN A 18 -29.94 -13.89 27.05
N SER A 19 -30.75 -13.49 28.01
CA SER A 19 -32.21 -13.74 28.00
C SER A 19 -32.88 -13.06 26.79
N ILE A 20 -32.60 -11.78 26.57
CA ILE A 20 -33.14 -11.01 25.45
C ILE A 20 -32.64 -11.58 24.11
N TYR A 21 -31.34 -11.87 24.01
CA TYR A 21 -30.73 -12.47 22.82
C TYR A 21 -31.41 -13.79 22.43
N ASN A 22 -31.60 -14.70 23.40
CA ASN A 22 -32.26 -15.97 23.16
C ASN A 22 -33.73 -15.78 22.77
N TYR A 23 -34.44 -14.88 23.46
CA TYR A 23 -35.84 -14.59 23.17
C TYR A 23 -36.02 -14.09 21.72
N LEU A 24 -35.20 -13.14 21.27
CA LEU A 24 -35.27 -12.60 19.91
C LEU A 24 -34.99 -13.68 18.85
N ASN A 25 -33.95 -14.50 19.05
CA ASN A 25 -33.60 -15.58 18.13
C ASN A 25 -34.69 -16.66 18.05
N GLN A 26 -35.30 -17.02 19.18
CA GLN A 26 -36.43 -17.97 19.23
C GLN A 26 -37.65 -17.47 18.44
N HIS A 27 -37.82 -16.14 18.32
CA HIS A 27 -38.92 -15.52 17.58
C HIS A 27 -38.54 -15.08 16.16
N GLY A 28 -37.44 -15.62 15.62
CA GLY A 28 -37.04 -15.43 14.21
C GLY A 28 -36.35 -14.10 13.91
N ILE A 29 -35.93 -13.36 14.93
CA ILE A 29 -35.12 -12.14 14.78
C ILE A 29 -33.66 -12.50 14.99
N ARG A 30 -32.79 -12.18 14.02
CA ARG A 30 -31.36 -12.45 14.14
C ARG A 30 -30.73 -11.48 15.14
N ALA A 31 -30.51 -11.92 16.37
CA ALA A 31 -29.78 -11.14 17.37
C ALA A 31 -28.27 -11.39 17.29
N LEU A 32 -27.48 -10.36 17.58
CA LEU A 32 -26.02 -10.39 17.65
C LEU A 32 -25.57 -9.73 18.97
N LYS A 33 -24.56 -10.29 19.62
CA LYS A 33 -23.91 -9.72 20.80
C LYS A 33 -22.45 -10.18 20.93
N ALA A 34 -21.63 -9.38 21.61
CA ALA A 34 -20.25 -9.74 21.94
C ALA A 34 -20.14 -10.27 23.38
N PRO A 35 -19.24 -11.23 23.70
CA PRO A 35 -18.25 -11.90 22.84
C PRO A 35 -18.77 -12.91 21.81
N GLU A 36 -19.93 -13.50 22.04
CA GLU A 36 -20.23 -14.86 21.54
C GLU A 36 -20.40 -14.92 20.02
N ASP A 37 -20.84 -13.83 19.38
CA ASP A 37 -20.96 -13.75 17.92
C ASP A 37 -19.67 -13.26 17.23
N ILE A 38 -18.59 -13.03 17.97
CA ILE A 38 -17.27 -12.70 17.44
C ILE A 38 -16.46 -13.98 17.28
N ARG A 39 -15.94 -14.23 16.06
CA ARG A 39 -15.13 -15.44 15.82
C ARG A 39 -13.77 -15.33 16.54
N PRO A 40 -13.27 -16.42 17.16
CA PRO A 40 -11.94 -16.44 17.73
C PRO A 40 -10.88 -16.02 16.70
N GLY A 41 -9.94 -15.16 17.12
CA GLY A 41 -8.88 -14.63 16.26
C GLY A 41 -9.27 -13.40 15.42
N GLN A 42 -10.51 -12.91 15.49
CA GLN A 42 -10.87 -11.61 14.91
C GLN A 42 -10.50 -10.45 15.83
N ASP A 43 -10.20 -9.30 15.23
CA ASP A 43 -10.08 -8.05 15.98
C ASP A 43 -11.43 -7.66 16.58
N TRP A 44 -11.45 -7.54 17.90
CA TRP A 44 -12.68 -7.34 18.67
C TRP A 44 -13.41 -6.05 18.29
N ALA A 45 -12.68 -4.93 18.23
CA ALA A 45 -13.25 -3.62 17.95
C ALA A 45 -13.82 -3.55 16.52
N SER A 46 -13.08 -4.07 15.54
CA SER A 46 -13.51 -4.13 14.15
C SER A 46 -14.75 -5.02 13.97
N SER A 47 -14.81 -6.15 14.68
CA SER A 47 -15.98 -7.03 14.64
C SER A 47 -17.23 -6.38 15.23
N ILE A 48 -17.11 -5.68 16.37
CA ILE A 48 -18.24 -4.93 16.96
C ILE A 48 -18.73 -3.83 16.00
N ALA A 49 -17.82 -3.03 15.45
CA ALA A 49 -18.18 -2.01 14.47
C ALA A 49 -18.92 -2.60 13.27
N ALA A 50 -18.41 -3.71 12.71
CA ALA A 50 -19.06 -4.40 11.59
C ALA A 50 -20.44 -4.97 11.96
N MET A 51 -20.63 -5.51 13.18
CA MET A 51 -21.94 -5.98 13.64
C MET A 51 -22.93 -4.83 13.72
N ILE A 52 -22.55 -3.68 14.29
CA ILE A 52 -23.40 -2.49 14.41
C ILE A 52 -23.74 -1.90 13.03
N ASP A 53 -22.76 -1.83 12.14
CA ASP A 53 -22.93 -1.33 10.77
C ASP A 53 -23.93 -2.17 9.97
N ASN A 54 -23.93 -3.48 10.17
CA ASN A 54 -24.85 -4.40 9.48
C ASN A 54 -26.18 -4.62 10.22
N ALA A 55 -26.28 -4.22 11.49
CA ALA A 55 -27.51 -4.34 12.27
C ALA A 55 -28.54 -3.32 11.82
N THR A 56 -29.81 -3.72 11.68
CA THR A 56 -30.91 -2.80 11.40
C THR A 56 -31.39 -2.08 12.65
N HIS A 57 -31.31 -2.75 13.80
CA HIS A 57 -31.66 -2.19 15.10
C HIS A 57 -30.53 -2.42 16.11
N MET A 58 -30.46 -1.55 17.10
CA MET A 58 -29.69 -1.73 18.32
C MET A 58 -30.65 -1.72 19.50
N VAL A 59 -30.60 -2.76 20.33
CA VAL A 59 -31.24 -2.78 21.63
C VAL A 59 -30.19 -2.38 22.66
N LEU A 60 -30.36 -1.21 23.26
CA LEU A 60 -29.49 -0.72 24.32
C LEU A 60 -30.10 -1.12 25.67
N ILE A 61 -29.52 -2.09 26.35
CA ILE A 61 -29.94 -2.46 27.70
C ILE A 61 -29.52 -1.35 28.65
N TRP A 62 -30.49 -0.63 29.20
CA TRP A 62 -30.24 0.55 30.01
C TRP A 62 -30.27 0.22 31.51
N THR A 63 -29.07 0.23 32.10
CA THR A 63 -28.76 -0.06 33.51
C THR A 63 -27.68 0.92 33.99
N SER A 64 -27.47 0.96 35.31
CA SER A 64 -26.30 1.60 35.92
C SER A 64 -24.97 1.08 35.36
N GLY A 65 -24.89 -0.23 35.07
CA GLY A 65 -23.74 -0.88 34.44
C GLY A 65 -23.44 -0.36 33.03
N SER A 66 -24.48 -0.21 32.19
CA SER A 66 -24.36 0.36 30.85
C SER A 66 -23.97 1.83 30.89
N MET A 67 -24.53 2.62 31.81
CA MET A 67 -24.20 4.04 31.97
C MET A 67 -22.73 4.27 32.35
N ALA A 68 -22.14 3.35 33.12
CA ALA A 68 -20.73 3.38 33.51
C ALA A 68 -19.77 2.79 32.45
N SER A 69 -20.28 2.09 31.44
CA SER A 69 -19.47 1.39 30.44
C SER A 69 -19.03 2.32 29.31
N LYS A 70 -17.71 2.42 29.11
CA LYS A 70 -17.12 3.18 27.99
C LYS A 70 -17.40 2.50 26.66
N GLU A 71 -17.46 1.17 26.65
CA GLU A 71 -17.67 0.35 25.46
C GLU A 71 -19.11 0.54 24.95
N VAL A 72 -20.11 0.50 25.84
CA VAL A 72 -21.51 0.76 25.49
C VAL A 72 -21.68 2.19 24.93
N ALA A 73 -20.98 3.18 25.50
CA ALA A 73 -21.00 4.55 24.98
C ALA A 73 -20.43 4.66 23.55
N LYS A 74 -19.34 3.93 23.25
CA LYS A 74 -18.76 3.86 21.90
C LYS A 74 -19.71 3.16 20.93
N GLU A 75 -20.30 2.04 21.33
CA GLU A 75 -21.28 1.29 20.53
C GLU A 75 -22.50 2.14 20.19
N LEU A 76 -23.06 2.86 21.17
CA LEU A 76 -24.15 3.82 20.93
C LEU A 76 -23.76 4.87 19.89
N THR A 77 -22.57 5.45 20.03
CA THR A 77 -22.06 6.45 19.09
C THR A 77 -21.96 5.88 17.68
N LEU A 78 -21.45 4.65 17.53
CA LEU A 78 -21.37 3.95 16.24
C LEU A 78 -22.76 3.69 15.66
N ALA A 79 -23.71 3.22 16.47
CA ALA A 79 -25.07 2.96 16.02
C ALA A 79 -25.76 4.22 15.49
N MET A 80 -25.56 5.37 16.17
CA MET A 80 -26.05 6.67 15.70
C MET A 80 -25.44 7.07 14.36
N GLN A 81 -24.14 6.81 14.15
CA GLN A 81 -23.45 7.10 12.89
C GLN A 81 -23.91 6.20 11.74
N SER A 82 -24.26 4.95 12.03
CA SER A 82 -24.62 3.93 11.04
C SER A 82 -26.12 3.88 10.71
N ASN A 83 -26.88 4.91 11.12
CA ASN A 83 -28.34 5.00 11.00
C ASN A 83 -29.07 3.74 11.48
N THR A 84 -28.52 3.10 12.52
CA THR A 84 -29.14 1.96 13.16
C THR A 84 -30.28 2.47 14.06
N VAL A 85 -31.45 1.85 14.00
CA VAL A 85 -32.58 2.21 14.87
C VAL A 85 -32.24 1.83 16.30
N ILE A 86 -32.18 2.80 17.21
CA ILE A 86 -31.81 2.56 18.61
C ILE A 86 -33.08 2.45 19.46
N ILE A 87 -33.21 1.34 20.18
CA ILE A 87 -34.29 1.07 21.14
C ILE A 87 -33.65 0.97 22.54
N PRO A 88 -33.72 2.03 23.36
CA PRO A 88 -33.37 1.96 24.77
C PRO A 88 -34.36 1.04 25.50
N PHE A 89 -33.85 -0.04 26.09
CA PHE A 89 -34.60 -1.01 26.88
C PHE A 89 -34.35 -0.74 28.36
N GLN A 90 -35.24 0.00 28.99
CA GLN A 90 -35.07 0.53 30.35
C GLN A 90 -35.54 -0.46 31.41
N VAL A 91 -34.59 -1.22 31.94
CA VAL A 91 -34.83 -2.20 33.00
C VAL A 91 -34.67 -1.61 34.41
N GLU A 92 -33.96 -0.49 34.53
CA GLU A 92 -33.83 0.28 35.77
C GLU A 92 -34.43 1.68 35.57
N ASP A 93 -35.13 2.21 36.57
CA ASP A 93 -35.65 3.59 36.53
C ASP A 93 -34.53 4.61 36.78
N LEU A 94 -33.63 4.72 35.80
CA LEU A 94 -32.47 5.60 35.82
C LEU A 94 -32.53 6.61 34.69
N ALA A 95 -32.64 7.89 35.04
CA ALA A 95 -32.57 8.97 34.08
C ALA A 95 -31.15 9.11 33.50
N PRO A 96 -31.00 9.28 32.17
CA PRO A 96 -29.72 9.60 31.56
C PRO A 96 -29.08 10.87 32.12
N ALA A 97 -27.79 10.79 32.42
CA ALA A 97 -26.99 11.92 32.89
C ALA A 97 -25.87 12.27 31.89
N GLY A 98 -25.40 13.52 31.93
CA GLY A 98 -24.27 13.98 31.11
C GLY A 98 -24.49 13.77 29.61
N ALA A 99 -23.50 13.18 28.94
CA ALA A 99 -23.54 12.91 27.50
C ALA A 99 -24.71 11.99 27.11
N TRP A 100 -25.08 11.03 27.95
CA TRP A 100 -26.21 10.13 27.68
C TRP A 100 -27.52 10.88 27.54
N ARG A 101 -27.73 11.95 28.32
CA ARG A 101 -28.92 12.80 28.19
C ARG A 101 -29.02 13.41 26.81
N TYR A 102 -27.91 13.84 26.23
CA TYR A 102 -27.88 14.39 24.88
C TYR A 102 -28.18 13.32 23.82
N HIS A 103 -27.51 12.17 23.89
CA HIS A 103 -27.66 11.10 22.88
C HIS A 103 -29.03 10.42 22.91
N LEU A 104 -29.66 10.33 24.08
CA LEU A 104 -30.92 9.59 24.27
C LEU A 104 -32.16 10.49 24.37
N ALA A 105 -32.01 11.82 24.34
CA ALA A 105 -33.11 12.78 24.55
C ALA A 105 -34.28 12.61 23.59
N ASN A 106 -33.99 12.27 22.33
CA ASN A 106 -35.00 12.21 21.26
C ASN A 106 -35.39 10.77 20.89
N LEU A 107 -34.95 9.78 21.66
CA LEU A 107 -35.30 8.39 21.42
C LEU A 107 -36.58 8.03 22.16
N HIS A 108 -37.35 7.10 21.60
CA HIS A 108 -38.47 6.49 22.30
C HIS A 108 -37.97 5.32 23.15
N TRP A 109 -38.36 5.29 24.41
CA TRP A 109 -37.88 4.32 25.40
C TRP A 109 -38.88 3.20 25.62
N LEU A 110 -38.42 1.96 25.63
CA LEU A 110 -39.21 0.83 26.08
C LEU A 110 -39.01 0.67 27.60
N GLN A 111 -40.07 0.97 28.34
CA GLN A 111 -40.10 0.86 29.80
C GLN A 111 -40.30 -0.60 30.21
N ALA A 112 -39.24 -1.26 30.67
CA ALA A 112 -39.27 -2.64 31.13
C ALA A 112 -39.23 -2.77 32.66
N HIS A 113 -38.84 -1.71 33.39
CA HIS A 113 -38.65 -1.74 34.84
C HIS A 113 -39.92 -2.03 35.66
N ASN A 114 -41.11 -1.74 35.12
CA ASN A 114 -42.41 -1.95 35.79
C ASN A 114 -43.22 -3.13 35.21
N THR A 115 -42.58 -3.99 34.42
CA THR A 115 -43.28 -5.05 33.69
C THR A 115 -42.52 -6.37 33.84
N ASP A 116 -43.24 -7.49 33.77
CA ASP A 116 -42.57 -8.79 33.77
C ASP A 116 -41.66 -8.93 32.54
N HIS A 117 -40.59 -9.70 32.68
CA HIS A 117 -39.56 -9.83 31.66
C HIS A 117 -40.12 -10.34 30.31
N ASN A 118 -41.09 -11.26 30.33
CA ASN A 118 -41.62 -11.84 29.10
C ASN A 118 -42.48 -10.84 28.33
N THR A 119 -43.34 -10.09 29.02
CA THR A 119 -44.14 -9.02 28.43
C THR A 119 -43.26 -7.89 27.90
N ALA A 120 -42.18 -7.54 28.61
CA ALA A 120 -41.21 -6.56 28.14
C ALA A 120 -40.50 -7.03 26.85
N CYS A 121 -40.06 -8.29 26.82
CA CYS A 121 -39.46 -8.91 25.63
C CYS A 121 -40.45 -9.02 24.46
N GLN A 122 -41.72 -9.31 24.73
CA GLN A 122 -42.78 -9.30 23.71
C GLN A 122 -43.00 -7.90 23.12
N SER A 123 -43.06 -6.88 23.98
CA SER A 123 -43.18 -5.48 23.55
C SER A 123 -42.00 -5.06 22.68
N LEU A 124 -40.79 -5.51 23.05
CA LEU A 124 -39.58 -5.26 22.27
C LEU A 124 -39.65 -5.91 20.88
N LEU A 125 -40.12 -7.15 20.81
CA LEU A 125 -40.30 -7.87 19.56
C LEU A 125 -41.29 -7.16 18.64
N GLU A 126 -42.42 -6.69 19.18
CA GLU A 126 -43.41 -5.93 18.42
C GLU A 126 -42.85 -4.60 17.90
N GLN A 127 -42.07 -3.88 18.71
CA GLN A 127 -41.39 -2.66 18.26
C GLN A 127 -40.40 -2.94 17.11
N ILE A 128 -39.58 -3.98 17.22
CA ILE A 128 -38.62 -4.36 16.18
C ILE A 128 -39.32 -4.75 14.87
N LYS A 129 -40.50 -5.36 14.94
CA LYS A 129 -41.29 -5.73 13.75
C LYS A 129 -42.03 -4.53 13.15
N GLY A 130 -42.52 -3.62 13.99
CA GLY A 130 -43.27 -2.44 13.58
C GLY A 130 -42.40 -1.32 12.98
N ILE A 131 -41.15 -1.21 13.41
CA ILE A 131 -40.23 -0.21 12.89
C ILE A 131 -39.52 -0.77 11.67
N GLN A 132 -39.83 -0.22 10.50
CA GLN A 132 -39.10 -0.51 9.28
C GLN A 132 -37.91 0.46 9.20
N PRO A 133 -36.65 -0.02 9.30
CA PRO A 133 -35.50 0.86 9.21
C PRO A 133 -35.48 1.51 7.82
N ALA A 134 -35.09 2.78 7.76
CA ALA A 134 -34.75 3.40 6.49
C ALA A 134 -33.68 2.53 5.80
N ALA A 135 -33.82 2.32 4.49
CA ALA A 135 -32.86 1.54 3.73
C ALA A 135 -31.45 2.12 3.99
N LYS A 136 -30.56 1.33 4.61
CA LYS A 136 -29.20 1.79 4.85
C LYS A 136 -28.60 2.16 3.50
N PRO A 137 -27.93 3.32 3.37
CA PRO A 137 -27.15 3.59 2.17
C PRO A 137 -26.17 2.42 2.04
N VAL A 138 -26.35 1.59 1.00
CA VAL A 138 -25.46 0.48 0.72
C VAL A 138 -24.06 1.07 0.74
N PRO A 139 -23.13 0.58 1.58
CA PRO A 139 -21.76 1.06 1.57
C PRO A 139 -21.24 0.77 0.17
N THR A 140 -21.28 1.79 -0.68
CA THR A 140 -20.68 1.77 -2.00
C THR A 140 -19.22 1.55 -1.66
N LYS A 141 -18.66 0.38 -2.03
CA LYS A 141 -17.22 0.11 -1.91
C LYS A 141 -16.53 1.40 -2.33
N ARG A 142 -15.99 2.12 -1.36
CA ARG A 142 -15.33 3.40 -1.60
C ARG A 142 -14.05 3.00 -2.32
N GLY A 143 -14.16 2.84 -3.63
CA GLY A 143 -13.04 2.46 -4.48
C GLY A 143 -11.95 3.45 -4.18
N THR A 144 -10.81 2.96 -3.73
CA THR A 144 -9.59 3.72 -3.48
C THR A 144 -9.05 4.25 -4.80
N LYS A 145 -9.83 5.10 -5.49
CA LYS A 145 -9.46 5.74 -6.76
C LYS A 145 -8.26 6.68 -6.58
N GLY A 146 -7.86 6.99 -5.35
CA GLY A 146 -6.70 7.83 -5.05
C GLY A 146 -5.34 7.11 -5.13
N ALA A 147 -5.26 5.84 -4.74
CA ALA A 147 -3.98 5.13 -4.67
C ALA A 147 -3.42 4.83 -6.08
N GLY A 148 -4.28 4.40 -7.01
CA GLY A 148 -3.88 4.14 -8.39
C GLY A 148 -3.46 5.39 -9.15
N ALA A 149 -4.10 6.53 -8.90
CA ALA A 149 -3.78 7.80 -9.55
C ALA A 149 -2.42 8.34 -9.11
N LEU A 150 -2.08 8.25 -7.82
CA LEU A 150 -0.77 8.65 -7.30
C LEU A 150 0.35 7.78 -7.86
N ILE A 151 0.15 6.46 -7.92
CA ILE A 151 1.13 5.52 -8.48
C ILE A 151 1.35 5.79 -9.98
N ALA A 152 0.27 6.03 -10.75
CA ALA A 152 0.37 6.37 -12.17
C ALA A 152 1.10 7.71 -12.42
N LEU A 153 0.88 8.70 -11.55
CA LEU A 153 1.57 10.00 -11.62
C LEU A 153 3.07 9.85 -11.33
N MET A 154 3.44 9.06 -10.32
CA MET A 154 4.84 8.78 -9.98
C MET A 154 5.58 8.04 -11.10
N ILE A 155 4.92 7.06 -11.74
CA ILE A 155 5.49 6.33 -12.89
C ILE A 155 5.71 7.29 -14.07
N SER A 156 4.72 8.14 -14.38
CA SER A 156 4.81 9.11 -15.48
C SER A 156 5.94 10.14 -15.25
N PHE A 157 6.09 10.61 -14.01
CA PHE A 157 7.17 11.52 -13.64
C PHE A 157 8.56 10.86 -13.74
N GLY A 158 8.67 9.59 -13.32
CA GLY A 158 9.91 8.83 -13.45
C GLY A 158 10.34 8.64 -14.91
N VAL A 159 9.40 8.34 -15.81
CA VAL A 159 9.67 8.21 -17.25
C VAL A 159 10.11 9.55 -17.86
N LEU A 160 9.47 10.66 -17.46
CA LEU A 160 9.87 12.00 -17.91
C LEU A 160 11.31 12.33 -17.48
N LEU A 161 11.65 12.07 -16.22
CA LEU A 161 12.98 12.34 -15.68
C LEU A 161 14.06 11.50 -16.39
N LEU A 162 13.76 10.23 -16.70
CA LEU A 162 14.66 9.35 -17.42
C LEU A 162 14.93 9.85 -18.85
N ASN A 163 13.90 10.31 -19.56
CA ASN A 163 14.04 10.88 -20.90
C ASN A 163 14.83 12.21 -20.87
N LEU A 164 14.60 13.05 -19.86
CA LEU A 164 15.35 14.29 -19.68
C LEU A 164 16.84 14.02 -19.43
N LEU A 165 17.16 13.03 -18.60
CA LEU A 165 18.54 12.61 -18.33
C LEU A 165 19.22 12.12 -19.61
N ALA A 166 18.54 11.28 -20.40
CA ALA A 166 19.06 10.78 -21.67
C ALA A 166 19.36 11.94 -22.66
N LEU A 167 18.48 12.95 -22.72
CA LEU A 167 18.69 14.15 -23.52
C LEU A 167 19.95 14.92 -23.08
N VAL A 168 20.10 15.18 -21.78
CA VAL A 168 21.26 15.90 -21.22
C VAL A 168 22.57 15.18 -21.55
N VAL A 169 22.60 13.85 -21.37
CA VAL A 169 23.77 13.03 -21.71
C VAL A 169 24.06 13.07 -23.21
N GLY A 170 23.04 12.96 -24.06
CA GLY A 170 23.19 13.04 -25.51
C GLY A 170 23.74 14.38 -25.98
N VAL A 171 23.21 15.49 -25.46
CA VAL A 171 23.70 16.85 -25.75
C VAL A 171 25.13 17.04 -25.26
N TRP A 172 25.43 16.63 -24.03
CA TRP A 172 26.79 16.67 -23.48
C TRP A 172 27.78 15.92 -24.37
N PHE A 173 27.44 14.68 -24.76
CA PHE A 173 28.29 13.85 -25.61
C PHE A 173 28.48 14.47 -27.00
N GLY A 174 27.41 14.97 -27.63
CA GLY A 174 27.48 15.63 -28.93
C GLY A 174 28.34 16.90 -28.92
N LEU A 175 28.26 17.70 -27.85
CA LEU A 175 29.08 18.90 -27.68
C LEU A 175 30.55 18.58 -27.34
N SER A 176 30.84 17.42 -26.74
CA SER A 176 32.20 17.02 -26.37
C SER A 176 32.97 16.29 -27.48
N GLN A 177 32.30 15.70 -28.48
CA GLN A 177 32.96 15.11 -29.66
C GLN A 177 33.93 16.07 -30.40
N PRO A 178 33.56 17.31 -30.77
CA PRO A 178 34.43 18.19 -31.54
C PRO A 178 35.68 18.65 -30.76
N ILE A 179 35.60 18.78 -29.44
CA ILE A 179 36.72 19.19 -28.58
C ILE A 179 37.77 18.06 -28.51
N LEU A 180 37.31 16.82 -28.35
CA LEU A 180 38.18 15.63 -28.31
C LEU A 180 38.83 15.36 -29.67
N GLN A 181 38.09 15.45 -30.78
CA GLN A 181 38.65 15.21 -32.11
C GLN A 181 39.68 16.26 -32.53
N ASN A 182 39.42 17.55 -32.30
CA ASN A 182 40.34 18.62 -32.69
C ASN A 182 41.60 18.65 -31.80
N GLY A 183 41.46 18.40 -30.50
CA GLY A 183 42.60 18.34 -29.58
C GLY A 183 43.52 17.16 -29.87
N ILE A 184 42.96 15.97 -30.08
CA ILE A 184 43.73 14.76 -30.39
C ILE A 184 44.38 14.86 -31.77
N ALA A 185 43.67 15.35 -32.80
CA ALA A 185 44.23 15.50 -34.15
C ALA A 185 45.40 16.49 -34.20
N THR A 186 45.33 17.58 -33.43
CA THR A 186 46.41 18.57 -33.35
C THR A 186 47.63 18.01 -32.63
N LEU A 187 47.44 17.34 -31.49
CA LEU A 187 48.50 16.65 -30.74
C LEU A 187 49.20 15.58 -31.59
N ILE A 188 48.42 14.74 -32.27
CA ILE A 188 48.93 13.73 -33.19
C ILE A 188 49.72 14.40 -34.32
N GLY A 189 49.17 15.43 -34.97
CA GLY A 189 49.85 16.15 -36.05
C GLY A 189 51.17 16.82 -35.64
N THR A 190 51.24 17.39 -34.44
CA THR A 190 52.47 17.99 -33.90
C THR A 190 53.53 16.92 -33.58
N VAL A 191 53.13 15.79 -33.01
CA VAL A 191 54.04 14.66 -32.73
C VAL A 191 54.57 14.05 -34.03
N TYR A 192 53.71 13.87 -35.05
CA TYR A 192 54.12 13.34 -36.36
C TYR A 192 55.07 14.26 -37.14
N ARG A 193 55.00 15.58 -36.93
CA ARG A 193 55.96 16.53 -37.54
C ARG A 193 57.30 16.58 -36.80
N ALA A 194 57.32 16.29 -35.50
CA ALA A 194 58.52 16.37 -34.67
C ALA A 194 59.39 15.09 -34.73
N ILE A 195 58.83 13.98 -35.19
CA ILE A 195 59.48 12.66 -35.17
C ILE A 195 59.60 12.13 -36.61
N PRO A 196 60.82 11.96 -37.16
CA PRO A 196 60.98 11.47 -38.54
C PRO A 196 60.42 10.05 -38.68
N PRO A 197 59.76 9.72 -39.82
CA PRO A 197 58.95 8.51 -39.98
C PRO A 197 59.72 7.20 -39.77
N LEU A 198 61.03 7.21 -40.02
CA LEU A 198 61.93 6.08 -39.79
C LEU A 198 62.11 5.73 -38.30
N SER A 199 61.93 6.69 -37.40
CA SER A 199 62.09 6.48 -35.95
C SER A 199 60.81 5.98 -35.26
N MET A 200 59.63 6.36 -35.77
CA MET A 200 58.35 5.98 -35.16
C MET A 200 58.05 4.48 -35.31
N GLY A 201 58.44 3.87 -36.43
CA GLY A 201 58.37 2.42 -36.60
C GLY A 201 59.20 1.65 -35.57
N LEU A 202 60.40 2.16 -35.24
CA LEU A 202 61.24 1.58 -34.18
C LEU A 202 60.62 1.74 -32.79
N TYR A 203 60.02 2.90 -32.49
CA TYR A 203 59.36 3.12 -31.19
C TYR A 203 58.14 2.23 -31.00
N VAL A 204 57.32 2.07 -32.04
CA VAL A 204 56.15 1.16 -32.00
C VAL A 204 56.61 -0.29 -31.88
N ALA A 205 57.64 -0.70 -32.62
CA ALA A 205 58.21 -2.05 -32.50
C ALA A 205 58.79 -2.30 -31.10
N ALA A 206 59.52 -1.35 -30.52
CA ALA A 206 60.07 -1.44 -29.18
C ALA A 206 58.98 -1.51 -28.09
N LEU A 207 57.91 -0.72 -28.24
CA LEU A 207 56.76 -0.74 -27.32
C LEU A 207 56.02 -2.09 -27.38
N VAL A 208 55.80 -2.62 -28.58
CA VAL A 208 55.18 -3.94 -28.77
C VAL A 208 56.05 -5.05 -28.16
N LEU A 209 57.38 -5.01 -28.36
CA LEU A 209 58.31 -5.96 -27.75
C LEU A 209 58.32 -5.85 -26.21
N ALA A 210 58.30 -4.64 -25.65
CA ALA A 210 58.25 -4.42 -24.20
C ALA A 210 56.95 -4.94 -23.58
N ILE A 211 55.80 -4.71 -24.22
CA ILE A 211 54.49 -5.23 -23.76
C ILE A 211 54.47 -6.76 -23.86
N THR A 212 55.01 -7.33 -24.94
CA THR A 212 55.06 -8.79 -25.14
C THR A 212 55.96 -9.46 -24.09
N SER A 213 57.09 -8.83 -23.74
CA SER A 213 57.98 -9.25 -22.64
C SER A 213 57.28 -9.22 -21.28
N LEU A 214 56.55 -8.15 -20.98
CA LEU A 214 55.81 -7.99 -19.71
C LEU A 214 54.70 -9.04 -19.56
N VAL A 215 54.02 -9.39 -20.66
CA VAL A 215 52.93 -10.37 -20.69
C VAL A 215 53.45 -11.81 -20.64
N ARG A 216 54.63 -12.09 -21.20
CA ARG A 216 55.27 -13.43 -21.13
C ARG A 216 55.56 -13.88 -19.71
N HIS A 217 55.69 -12.94 -18.77
CA HIS A 217 55.98 -13.22 -17.37
C HIS A 217 54.74 -13.56 -16.51
N ARG A 218 53.51 -13.44 -17.04
CA ARG A 218 52.27 -13.82 -16.34
C ARG A 218 51.58 -15.00 -17.05
N GLY A 219 51.47 -16.12 -16.33
CA GLY A 219 51.16 -17.45 -16.86
C GLY A 219 49.84 -17.67 -17.62
N ASN A 220 50.00 -18.38 -18.74
CA ASN A 220 49.23 -19.49 -19.33
C ASN A 220 47.73 -19.43 -19.69
N LYS A 221 46.97 -18.34 -19.46
CA LYS A 221 45.61 -18.21 -20.07
C LYS A 221 45.39 -16.98 -20.93
N THR A 222 46.28 -15.99 -20.83
CA THR A 222 46.26 -14.74 -21.61
C THR A 222 46.98 -14.86 -22.96
N GLN A 223 47.83 -15.86 -23.15
CA GLN A 223 48.71 -16.01 -24.33
C GLN A 223 47.93 -16.10 -25.66
N ALA A 224 46.78 -16.78 -25.69
CA ALA A 224 45.99 -16.96 -26.91
C ALA A 224 45.23 -15.70 -27.35
N ILE A 225 44.75 -14.90 -26.39
CA ILE A 225 44.05 -13.64 -26.69
C ILE A 225 45.06 -12.59 -27.18
N TRP A 226 46.25 -12.58 -26.58
CA TRP A 226 47.31 -11.64 -26.96
C TRP A 226 47.98 -11.97 -28.30
N SER A 227 48.10 -13.24 -28.70
CA SER A 227 48.59 -13.59 -30.04
C SER A 227 47.64 -13.11 -31.14
N ILE A 228 46.32 -13.18 -30.93
CA ILE A 228 45.32 -12.69 -31.88
C ILE A 228 45.40 -11.16 -31.99
N VAL A 229 45.51 -10.44 -30.87
CA VAL A 229 45.67 -8.98 -30.85
C VAL A 229 46.98 -8.56 -31.53
N LEU A 230 48.08 -9.27 -31.27
CA LEU A 230 49.38 -9.00 -31.89
C LEU A 230 49.35 -9.22 -33.41
N THR A 231 48.70 -10.30 -33.86
CA THR A 231 48.53 -10.60 -35.29
C THR A 231 47.69 -9.53 -35.98
N ALA A 232 46.61 -9.05 -35.33
CA ALA A 232 45.77 -7.97 -35.86
C ALA A 232 46.53 -6.63 -35.97
N VAL A 233 47.38 -6.32 -34.98
CA VAL A 233 48.22 -5.10 -35.00
C VAL A 233 49.32 -5.19 -36.07
N GLN A 234 49.96 -6.36 -36.26
CA GLN A 234 50.92 -6.57 -37.34
C GLN A 234 50.28 -6.51 -38.73
N LEU A 235 49.06 -7.03 -38.89
CA LEU A 235 48.27 -6.89 -40.12
C LEU A 235 47.87 -5.45 -40.41
N LEU A 236 47.52 -4.66 -39.39
CA LEU A 236 47.24 -3.24 -39.55
C LEU A 236 48.52 -2.45 -39.90
N ALA A 237 49.66 -2.79 -39.30
CA ALA A 237 50.94 -2.17 -39.65
C ALA A 237 51.40 -2.52 -41.08
N TYR A 238 51.20 -3.77 -41.55
CA TYR A 238 51.50 -4.18 -42.92
C TYR A 238 50.49 -3.64 -43.95
N GLY A 239 49.20 -3.62 -43.61
CA GLY A 239 48.13 -3.08 -44.46
C GLY A 239 48.27 -1.58 -44.73
N VAL A 240 48.78 -0.83 -43.75
CA VAL A 240 49.15 0.57 -43.94
C VAL A 240 50.35 0.71 -44.89
N GLY A 241 51.32 -0.21 -44.87
CA GLY A 241 52.44 -0.24 -45.83
C GLY A 241 52.00 -0.54 -47.27
N ALA A 242 51.04 -1.45 -47.47
CA ALA A 242 50.51 -1.78 -48.80
C ALA A 242 49.63 -0.67 -49.40
N ALA A 243 48.92 0.10 -48.57
CA ALA A 243 48.09 1.23 -49.00
C ALA A 243 48.89 2.49 -49.37
N THR A 244 50.15 2.62 -48.90
CA THR A 244 51.00 3.79 -49.19
C THR A 244 51.99 3.62 -50.34
N GLY A 245 52.04 2.45 -51.01
CA GLY A 245 52.77 2.30 -52.28
C GLY A 245 54.29 2.51 -52.22
N ILE A 246 54.95 2.22 -51.09
CA ILE A 246 56.41 2.31 -50.95
C ILE A 246 57.01 0.90 -50.83
N LEU A 247 57.10 0.20 -51.95
CA LEU A 247 58.11 -0.82 -52.21
C LEU A 247 58.73 -0.49 -53.58
N PRO A 248 60.07 -0.37 -53.70
CA PRO A 248 60.68 -0.32 -55.02
C PRO A 248 60.56 -1.72 -55.65
N ARG A 249 60.41 -1.77 -56.98
CA ARG A 249 60.43 -3.00 -57.77
C ARG A 249 61.70 -3.82 -57.52
#